data_AF-A0A970YP50-F1
#
_entry.id   AF-A0A970YP50-F1
#
_cell.length_a   1.000
_cell.length_b   1.000
_cell.length_c   1.000
_cell.angle_alpha   90.00
_cell.angle_beta   90.00
_cell.angle_gamma   90.00
#
_symmetry.space_group_name_H-M   'P 1'
#
loop_
_entity.id
_entity.type
_entity.pdbx_description
1 polymer ?
#
loop_
_entity_poly.entity_id
_entity_poly.type
_entity_poly.pdbx_seq_one_letter_code
_entity_poly.pdbx_strand_id
1 'polypeptide(L)'
;MCTRIEHSLHVSTIASVICKALGLDTEMAQAIALGHDIGHAPFGHAGEKKLNELASDCGGFFHEVQSLRVLDRIENDGKGLDLTYAVRDGIISHCGEEDDRSLKPYQSVKNLDTIREKGSIPTTYEGCVVRFSDKIAYLGRDIEDSITAGIIRIEDVPQSIRDALGSKNGEIIDAFVNDLVEWSERNRLIGFSDQKFDLIRKLKDFNYQKIYKHERLGNYIEYVERIIERLFEYLLHYVSEFQMDFDLYKHVPEKLVKRIGDYIERRQSAYTLEPFNATRVVVDYIAGMTDDYALKTFEEITLPKPIEFVR
;
A
#
# COMPACT_ATOMS: atom_id res chain seq x y z
N MET A 1 13.91 -2.55 -9.50
CA MET A 1 12.56 -2.12 -9.11
C MET A 1 11.94 -3.27 -8.35
N CYS A 2 11.96 -3.20 -7.02
CA CYS A 2 11.20 -4.10 -6.17
C CYS A 2 9.72 -4.01 -6.57
N THR A 3 9.11 -5.16 -6.86
CA THR A 3 7.66 -5.25 -6.97
C THR A 3 7.03 -5.28 -5.58
N ARG A 4 5.74 -4.95 -5.46
CA ARG A 4 5.04 -5.00 -4.16
C ARG A 4 5.07 -6.38 -3.51
N ILE A 5 4.96 -7.45 -4.30
CA ILE A 5 5.02 -8.80 -3.75
C ILE A 5 6.39 -9.11 -3.14
N GLU A 6 7.48 -8.66 -3.77
CA GLU A 6 8.83 -8.80 -3.20
C GLU A 6 8.98 -7.97 -1.93
N HIS A 7 8.42 -6.75 -1.89
CA HIS A 7 8.36 -5.92 -0.69
C HIS A 7 7.63 -6.63 0.46
N SER A 8 6.39 -7.09 0.23
CA SER A 8 5.61 -7.79 1.27
C SER A 8 6.31 -9.05 1.78
N LEU A 9 7.03 -9.77 0.91
CA LEU A 9 7.83 -10.93 1.32
C LEU A 9 9.04 -10.54 2.17
N HIS A 10 9.72 -9.43 1.86
CA HIS A 10 10.79 -8.89 2.71
C HIS A 10 10.25 -8.47 4.09
N VAL A 11 9.15 -7.73 4.13
CA VAL A 11 8.49 -7.32 5.38
C VAL A 11 8.11 -8.55 6.21
N SER A 12 7.51 -9.55 5.58
CA SER A 12 7.11 -10.81 6.24
C SER A 12 8.31 -11.55 6.83
N THR A 13 9.43 -11.60 6.10
CA THR A 13 10.66 -12.24 6.56
C THR A 13 11.29 -11.49 7.73
N ILE A 14 11.42 -10.17 7.62
CA ILE A 14 11.98 -9.31 8.69
C ILE A 14 11.12 -9.40 9.94
N ALA A 15 9.80 -9.28 9.81
CA ALA A 15 8.86 -9.36 10.93
C ALA A 15 8.92 -10.72 11.63
N SER A 16 9.01 -11.81 10.86
CA SER A 16 9.14 -13.16 11.40
C SER A 16 10.44 -13.33 12.20
N VAL A 17 11.57 -12.82 11.70
CA VAL A 17 12.87 -12.87 12.40
C VAL A 17 12.82 -12.09 13.71
N ILE A 18 12.30 -10.86 13.69
CA ILE A 18 12.16 -10.02 14.89
C ILE A 18 11.24 -10.68 15.91
N CYS A 19 10.06 -11.17 15.48
CA CYS A 19 9.12 -11.83 16.38
C CYS A 19 9.71 -13.09 17.00
N LYS A 20 10.41 -13.90 16.21
CA LYS A 20 11.10 -15.10 16.71
C LYS A 20 12.15 -14.76 17.77
N ALA A 21 12.93 -13.71 17.58
CA ALA A 21 13.92 -13.28 18.55
C ALA A 21 13.29 -12.78 19.85
N LEU A 22 12.17 -12.05 19.76
CA LEU A 22 11.44 -11.49 20.90
C LEU A 22 10.46 -12.47 21.58
N GLY A 23 10.33 -13.69 21.06
CA GLY A 23 9.38 -14.69 21.58
C GLY A 23 7.90 -14.36 21.31
N LEU A 24 7.62 -13.66 20.21
CA LEU A 24 6.29 -13.26 19.74
C LEU A 24 5.74 -14.24 18.67
N ASP A 25 4.47 -14.08 18.29
CA ASP A 25 3.81 -14.93 17.30
C ASP A 25 4.29 -14.60 15.86
N THR A 26 5.07 -15.51 15.28
CA THR A 26 5.60 -15.36 13.93
C THR A 26 4.54 -15.52 12.85
N GLU A 27 3.53 -16.36 13.04
CA GLU A 27 2.49 -16.62 12.04
C GLU A 27 1.56 -15.40 11.92
N MET A 28 1.20 -14.80 13.05
CA MET A 28 0.44 -13.55 13.08
C MET A 28 1.19 -12.42 12.38
N ALA A 29 2.48 -12.24 12.68
CA ALA A 29 3.31 -11.21 12.06
C ALA A 29 3.41 -11.41 10.53
N GLN A 30 3.58 -12.65 10.07
CA GLN A 30 3.61 -12.96 8.64
C GLN A 30 2.26 -12.71 7.97
N ALA A 31 1.15 -13.09 8.59
CA ALA A 31 -0.19 -12.84 8.06
C ALA A 31 -0.47 -11.34 7.90
N ILE A 32 -0.13 -10.54 8.92
CA ILE A 32 -0.23 -9.07 8.85
C ILE A 32 0.65 -8.54 7.71
N ALA A 33 1.92 -8.95 7.65
CA ALA A 33 2.88 -8.48 6.66
C ALA A 33 2.52 -8.87 5.22
N LEU A 34 1.80 -9.97 4.99
CA LEU A 34 1.33 -10.32 3.64
C LEU A 34 0.09 -9.53 3.23
N GLY A 35 -0.77 -9.17 4.19
CA GLY A 35 -2.01 -8.44 3.94
C GLY A 35 -1.86 -6.91 3.94
N HIS A 36 -0.76 -6.37 4.43
CA HIS A 36 -0.60 -4.93 4.65
C HIS A 36 -0.71 -4.10 3.36
N ASP A 37 -0.06 -4.56 2.29
CA ASP A 37 0.16 -3.76 1.07
C ASP A 37 -0.92 -3.98 -0.02
N ILE A 38 -1.91 -4.83 0.23
CA ILE A 38 -2.86 -5.31 -0.80
C ILE A 38 -3.80 -4.21 -1.32
N GLY A 39 -4.06 -3.18 -0.53
CA GLY A 39 -4.98 -2.09 -0.83
C GLY A 39 -4.37 -0.90 -1.54
N HIS A 40 -3.08 -0.91 -1.84
CA HIS A 40 -2.47 0.24 -2.52
C HIS A 40 -3.00 0.42 -3.95
N ALA A 41 -3.26 1.68 -4.27
CA ALA A 41 -3.56 2.13 -5.63
C ALA A 41 -2.46 1.76 -6.65
N PRO A 42 -2.78 1.61 -7.94
CA PRO A 42 -1.78 1.54 -9.00
C PRO A 42 -0.87 2.78 -8.96
N PHE A 43 0.38 2.61 -9.39
CA PHE A 43 1.42 3.65 -9.43
C PHE A 43 1.88 4.19 -8.06
N GLY A 44 1.58 3.50 -6.96
CA GLY A 44 2.06 3.86 -5.62
C GLY A 44 1.45 5.14 -5.06
N HIS A 45 2.25 5.92 -4.33
CA HIS A 45 1.79 7.12 -3.61
C HIS A 45 1.17 8.18 -4.54
N ALA A 46 1.62 8.26 -5.80
CA ALA A 46 1.03 9.19 -6.77
C ALA A 46 -0.43 8.83 -7.08
N GLY A 47 -0.72 7.55 -7.29
CA GLY A 47 -2.07 7.07 -7.50
C GLY A 47 -2.93 7.18 -6.25
N GLU A 48 -2.38 6.88 -5.08
CA GLU A 48 -3.07 7.02 -3.79
C GLU A 48 -3.49 8.47 -3.53
N LYS A 49 -2.58 9.43 -3.71
CA LYS A 49 -2.88 10.86 -3.54
C LYS A 49 -4.05 11.27 -4.44
N LYS A 50 -4.00 10.92 -5.73
CA LYS A 50 -5.06 11.30 -6.67
C LYS A 50 -6.38 10.60 -6.36
N LEU A 51 -6.36 9.31 -6.03
CA LEU A 51 -7.56 8.60 -5.60
C LEU A 51 -8.16 9.18 -4.32
N ASN A 52 -7.34 9.63 -3.37
CA ASN A 52 -7.82 10.25 -2.15
C ASN A 52 -8.58 11.57 -2.42
N GLU A 53 -8.06 12.40 -3.33
CA GLU A 53 -8.74 13.62 -3.78
C GLU A 53 -10.12 13.30 -4.40
N LEU A 54 -10.17 12.28 -5.26
CA LEU A 54 -11.39 11.85 -5.97
C LEU A 54 -12.38 11.09 -5.07
N ALA A 55 -11.90 10.44 -4.01
CA ALA A 55 -12.69 9.63 -3.07
C ALA A 55 -13.31 10.45 -1.93
N SER A 56 -13.23 11.79 -1.96
CA SER A 56 -13.75 12.66 -0.90
C SER A 56 -15.22 12.38 -0.54
N ASP A 57 -16.06 12.10 -1.54
CA ASP A 57 -17.49 11.76 -1.36
C ASP A 57 -17.74 10.43 -0.64
N CYS A 58 -16.75 9.54 -0.55
CA CYS A 58 -16.86 8.24 0.12
C CYS A 58 -15.94 8.09 1.33
N GLY A 59 -15.47 9.20 1.90
CA GLY A 59 -14.64 9.24 3.11
C GLY A 59 -13.13 9.16 2.86
N GLY A 60 -12.69 9.41 1.62
CA GLY A 60 -11.29 9.41 1.23
C GLY A 60 -10.72 8.03 0.90
N PHE A 61 -9.43 8.02 0.60
CA PHE A 61 -8.66 6.84 0.25
C PHE A 61 -7.33 6.83 1.02
N PHE A 62 -7.12 5.74 1.76
CA PHE A 62 -5.88 5.41 2.45
C PHE A 62 -5.62 3.93 2.20
N HIS A 63 -4.42 3.58 1.77
CA HIS A 63 -4.11 2.20 1.39
C HIS A 63 -4.30 1.23 2.56
N GLU A 64 -4.02 1.64 3.80
CA GLU A 64 -4.19 0.80 4.99
C GLU A 64 -5.66 0.42 5.22
N VAL A 65 -6.55 1.41 5.08
CA VAL A 65 -7.99 1.22 5.20
C VAL A 65 -8.52 0.40 4.03
N GLN A 66 -7.97 0.64 2.82
CA GLN A 66 -8.33 -0.11 1.64
C GLN A 66 -7.87 -1.57 1.73
N SER A 67 -6.69 -1.85 2.30
CA SER A 67 -6.18 -3.21 2.52
C SER A 67 -7.13 -4.00 3.40
N LEU A 68 -7.56 -3.42 4.52
CA LEU A 68 -8.56 -4.05 5.37
C LEU A 68 -9.88 -4.27 4.62
N ARG A 69 -10.36 -3.26 3.89
CA ARG A 69 -11.60 -3.36 3.10
C ARG A 69 -11.54 -4.48 2.06
N VAL A 70 -10.42 -4.61 1.35
CA VAL A 70 -10.23 -5.65 0.34
C VAL A 70 -10.40 -7.02 0.99
N LEU A 71 -9.69 -7.27 2.10
CA LEU A 71 -9.70 -8.55 2.79
C LEU A 71 -11.02 -8.85 3.51
N ASP A 72 -11.70 -7.84 4.04
CA ASP A 72 -12.96 -8.01 4.77
C ASP A 72 -14.21 -8.05 3.89
N ARG A 73 -14.17 -7.37 2.73
CA ARG A 73 -15.39 -7.12 1.93
C ARG A 73 -15.27 -7.50 0.46
N ILE A 74 -14.11 -7.42 -0.17
CA ILE A 74 -13.97 -7.54 -1.64
C ILE A 74 -13.53 -8.93 -2.07
N GLU A 75 -12.61 -9.53 -1.32
CA GLU A 75 -12.09 -10.85 -1.57
C GLU A 75 -13.16 -11.94 -1.49
N ASN A 76 -12.89 -13.09 -2.12
CA ASN A 76 -13.80 -14.24 -2.17
C ASN A 76 -15.20 -13.85 -2.69
N ASP A 77 -15.23 -13.10 -3.80
CA ASP A 77 -16.44 -12.61 -4.46
C ASP A 77 -17.40 -11.89 -3.49
N GLY A 78 -16.86 -10.96 -2.69
CA GLY A 78 -17.67 -10.11 -1.82
C GLY A 78 -17.93 -10.69 -0.42
N LYS A 79 -17.32 -11.82 -0.07
CA LYS A 79 -17.50 -12.49 1.24
C LYS A 79 -16.43 -12.12 2.26
N GLY A 80 -15.29 -11.63 1.80
CA GLY A 80 -14.10 -11.46 2.63
C GLY A 80 -13.44 -12.78 3.01
N LEU A 81 -12.34 -12.66 3.77
CA LEU A 81 -11.50 -13.79 4.20
C LEU A 81 -11.72 -14.19 5.68
N ASP A 82 -12.58 -13.47 6.40
CA ASP A 82 -12.88 -13.72 7.83
C ASP A 82 -11.61 -13.84 8.70
N LEU A 83 -10.70 -12.87 8.51
CA LEU A 83 -9.42 -12.84 9.24
C LEU A 83 -9.64 -12.54 10.72
N THR A 84 -8.73 -13.04 11.57
CA THR A 84 -8.78 -12.77 13.00
C THR A 84 -8.61 -11.28 13.29
N TYR A 85 -9.21 -10.81 14.41
CA TYR A 85 -9.15 -9.41 14.80
C TYR A 85 -7.71 -8.86 14.86
N ALA A 86 -6.78 -9.62 15.43
CA ALA A 86 -5.38 -9.20 15.58
C ALA A 86 -4.69 -8.97 14.22
N VAL A 87 -4.98 -9.82 13.23
CA VAL A 87 -4.44 -9.65 11.87
C VAL A 87 -5.05 -8.43 11.20
N ARG A 88 -6.38 -8.27 11.27
CA ARG A 88 -7.10 -7.11 10.72
C ARG A 88 -6.60 -5.79 11.33
N ASP A 89 -6.42 -5.76 12.65
CA ASP A 89 -5.90 -4.61 13.36
C ASP A 89 -4.47 -4.27 12.96
N GLY A 90 -3.59 -5.28 12.84
CA GLY A 90 -2.23 -5.08 12.33
C GLY A 90 -2.21 -4.51 10.92
N ILE A 91 -3.10 -4.99 10.03
CA ILE A 91 -3.21 -4.54 8.64
C ILE A 91 -3.77 -3.12 8.52
N ILE A 92 -4.67 -2.64 9.38
CA ILE A 92 -5.10 -1.24 9.27
C ILE A 92 -4.17 -0.27 10.02
N SER A 93 -3.34 -0.79 10.92
CA SER A 93 -2.47 0.00 11.80
C SER A 93 -1.00 0.02 11.36
N HIS A 94 -0.67 -0.65 10.25
CA HIS A 94 0.67 -0.57 9.66
C HIS A 94 0.81 0.79 9.00
N CYS A 95 1.56 1.69 9.64
CA CYS A 95 1.91 2.96 9.01
C CYS A 95 3.43 3.11 9.08
N GLY A 96 4.11 2.68 8.02
CA GLY A 96 5.55 2.80 7.89
C GLY A 96 6.04 4.25 7.76
N GLU A 97 5.16 5.18 7.43
CA GLU A 97 5.54 6.58 7.13
C GLU A 97 5.84 7.42 8.38
N GLU A 98 5.21 7.09 9.51
CA GLU A 98 5.34 7.81 10.78
C GLU A 98 6.77 7.74 11.37
N ASP A 99 7.22 8.79 12.02
CA ASP A 99 8.55 8.85 12.65
C ASP A 99 8.54 8.30 14.09
N ASP A 100 7.99 7.11 14.25
CA ASP A 100 7.99 6.42 15.54
C ASP A 100 9.39 5.92 15.88
N ARG A 101 9.97 6.39 16.99
CA ARG A 101 11.17 5.77 17.57
C ARG A 101 10.84 4.43 18.23
N SER A 102 9.75 4.39 18.98
CA SER A 102 9.32 3.22 19.73
C SER A 102 7.81 3.23 19.93
N LEU A 103 7.20 2.05 19.96
CA LEU A 103 5.77 1.85 20.13
C LEU A 103 5.48 0.81 21.20
N LYS A 104 4.31 0.94 21.80
CA LYS A 104 3.66 -0.10 22.60
C LYS A 104 2.28 -0.38 22.02
N PRO A 105 1.77 -1.60 22.20
CA PRO A 105 0.42 -1.93 21.76
C PRO A 105 -0.63 -1.04 22.44
N TYR A 106 -1.64 -0.66 21.67
CA TYR A 106 -2.80 0.05 22.17
C TYR A 106 -3.61 -0.83 23.14
N GLN A 107 -4.05 -0.28 24.27
CA GLN A 107 -4.52 -1.09 25.40
C GLN A 107 -5.98 -1.53 25.33
N SER A 108 -6.76 -1.02 24.39
CA SER A 108 -8.18 -1.34 24.25
C SER A 108 -8.53 -1.82 22.84
N VAL A 109 -9.58 -2.64 22.77
CA VAL A 109 -10.14 -3.09 21.49
C VAL A 109 -10.70 -1.88 20.75
N LYS A 110 -10.18 -1.65 19.55
CA LYS A 110 -10.63 -0.61 18.63
C LYS A 110 -11.77 -1.13 17.76
N ASN A 111 -12.68 -0.23 17.39
CA ASN A 111 -13.57 -0.48 16.27
C ASN A 111 -12.81 -0.16 14.97
N LEU A 112 -12.41 -1.20 14.23
CA LEU A 112 -11.62 -1.02 13.00
C LEU A 112 -12.43 -0.35 11.89
N ASP A 113 -13.76 -0.57 11.87
CA ASP A 113 -14.66 0.00 10.86
C ASP A 113 -14.81 1.52 10.97
N THR A 114 -14.34 2.15 12.05
CA THR A 114 -14.39 3.62 12.22
C THR A 114 -13.08 4.32 11.88
N ILE A 115 -12.00 3.57 11.61
CA ILE A 115 -10.70 4.17 11.27
C ILE A 115 -10.77 4.74 9.85
N ARG A 116 -10.46 6.03 9.73
CA ARG A 116 -10.49 6.79 8.46
C ARG A 116 -9.22 7.61 8.24
N GLU A 117 -8.18 7.37 9.03
CA GLU A 117 -6.93 8.11 8.99
C GLU A 117 -5.74 7.18 9.22
N LYS A 118 -4.56 7.63 8.77
CA LYS A 118 -3.29 6.93 8.95
C LYS A 118 -2.84 6.97 10.41
N GLY A 119 -1.88 6.10 10.75
CA GLY A 119 -1.14 6.20 12.00
C GLY A 119 -1.78 5.51 13.21
N SER A 120 -2.90 4.80 13.07
CA SER A 120 -3.49 3.99 14.15
C SER A 120 -2.43 3.08 14.77
N ILE A 121 -2.38 3.01 16.11
CA ILE A 121 -1.39 2.20 16.82
C ILE A 121 -1.92 0.75 16.90
N PRO A 122 -1.14 -0.26 16.51
CA PRO A 122 -1.54 -1.67 16.64
C PRO A 122 -1.85 -2.07 18.08
N THR A 123 -2.76 -3.02 18.27
CA THR A 123 -3.15 -3.60 19.57
C THR A 123 -2.30 -4.80 19.98
N THR A 124 -1.43 -5.27 19.08
CA THR A 124 -0.50 -6.39 19.32
C THR A 124 0.95 -5.96 19.14
N TYR A 125 1.88 -6.69 19.79
CA TYR A 125 3.31 -6.46 19.60
C TYR A 125 3.76 -6.85 18.20
N GLU A 126 3.16 -7.90 17.63
CA GLU A 126 3.35 -8.36 16.26
C GLU A 126 3.00 -7.27 15.24
N GLY A 127 1.86 -6.58 15.43
CA GLY A 127 1.49 -5.44 14.60
C GLY A 127 2.47 -4.28 14.71
N CYS A 128 2.99 -4.00 15.92
CA CYS A 128 4.07 -3.02 16.10
C CYS A 128 5.34 -3.46 15.34
N VAL A 129 5.73 -4.73 15.43
CA VAL A 129 6.89 -5.27 14.72
C VAL A 129 6.71 -5.13 13.21
N VAL A 130 5.54 -5.43 12.65
CA VAL A 130 5.31 -5.28 11.20
C VAL A 130 5.44 -3.82 10.77
N ARG A 131 4.92 -2.86 11.55
CA ARG A 131 5.08 -1.42 11.28
C ARG A 131 6.55 -0.98 11.22
N PHE A 132 7.42 -1.56 12.03
CA PHE A 132 8.87 -1.31 11.95
C PHE A 132 9.55 -2.10 10.83
N SER A 133 9.09 -3.33 10.56
CA SER A 133 9.63 -4.19 9.51
C SER A 133 9.42 -3.59 8.12
N ASP A 134 8.27 -2.95 7.91
CA ASP A 134 7.94 -2.19 6.69
C ASP A 134 8.96 -1.07 6.44
N LYS A 135 9.28 -0.29 7.49
CA LYS A 135 10.33 0.74 7.44
C LYS A 135 11.69 0.15 7.07
N ILE A 136 12.09 -0.94 7.71
CA ILE A 136 13.40 -1.58 7.49
C ILE A 136 13.51 -2.13 6.06
N ALA A 137 12.46 -2.77 5.55
CA ALA A 137 12.44 -3.38 4.22
C ALA A 137 12.67 -2.36 3.09
N TYR A 138 12.18 -1.13 3.29
CA TYR A 138 12.19 -0.09 2.27
C TYR A 138 13.50 0.70 2.21
N LEU A 139 14.08 1.06 3.37
CA LEU A 139 15.21 1.99 3.47
C LEU A 139 16.42 1.65 2.58
N GLY A 140 16.92 0.42 2.67
CA GLY A 140 18.08 -0.02 1.89
C GLY A 140 17.72 -0.41 0.46
N ARG A 141 16.51 -0.90 0.24
CA ARG A 141 16.04 -1.35 -1.08
C ARG A 141 15.86 -0.17 -2.05
N ASP A 142 15.35 0.94 -1.55
CA ASP A 142 15.21 2.18 -2.30
C ASP A 142 16.50 2.67 -2.94
N ILE A 143 17.58 2.58 -2.16
CA ILE A 143 18.91 3.02 -2.57
C ILE A 143 19.40 2.09 -3.68
N GLU A 144 19.25 0.78 -3.49
CA GLU A 144 19.61 -0.24 -4.48
C GLU A 144 18.84 -0.05 -5.81
N ASP A 145 17.53 0.16 -5.73
CA ASP A 145 16.68 0.40 -6.90
C ASP A 145 17.04 1.71 -7.61
N SER A 146 17.34 2.76 -6.85
CA SER A 146 17.72 4.08 -7.39
C SER A 146 19.10 4.08 -8.03
N ILE A 147 20.05 3.30 -7.49
CA ILE A 147 21.35 3.06 -8.12
C ILE A 147 21.16 2.31 -9.44
N THR A 148 20.31 1.27 -9.43
CA THR A 148 20.00 0.48 -10.63
C THR A 148 19.32 1.32 -11.72
N ALA A 149 18.45 2.25 -11.32
CA ALA A 149 17.78 3.19 -12.22
C ALA A 149 18.68 4.35 -12.69
N GLY A 150 19.92 4.46 -12.16
CA GLY A 150 20.86 5.53 -12.46
C GLY A 150 20.43 6.90 -11.95
N ILE A 151 19.57 6.94 -10.92
CA ILE A 151 19.11 8.18 -10.27
C ILE A 151 20.17 8.71 -9.31
N ILE A 152 20.81 7.81 -8.56
CA ILE A 152 21.90 8.12 -7.62
C ILE A 152 23.07 7.15 -7.84
N ARG A 153 24.21 7.46 -7.25
CA ARG A 153 25.34 6.54 -7.11
C ARG A 153 25.57 6.22 -5.63
N ILE A 154 26.27 5.12 -5.36
CA ILE A 154 26.58 4.73 -3.97
C ILE A 154 27.43 5.79 -3.25
N GLU A 155 28.20 6.58 -3.99
CA GLU A 155 29.00 7.69 -3.43
C GLU A 155 28.15 8.89 -3.03
N ASP A 156 26.92 9.01 -3.53
CA ASP A 156 25.99 10.06 -3.11
C ASP A 156 25.43 9.79 -1.71
N VAL A 157 25.39 8.52 -1.29
CA VAL A 157 24.96 8.13 0.06
C VAL A 157 25.99 8.63 1.08
N PRO A 158 25.58 9.39 2.11
CA PRO A 158 26.50 9.94 3.09
C PRO A 158 27.46 8.90 3.68
N GLN A 159 28.76 9.22 3.72
CA GLN A 159 29.78 8.32 4.24
C GLN A 159 29.46 7.84 5.66
N SER A 160 28.94 8.73 6.52
CA SER A 160 28.52 8.40 7.88
C SER A 160 27.43 7.34 7.96
N ILE A 161 26.56 7.23 6.96
CA ILE A 161 25.54 6.18 6.88
C ILE A 161 26.18 4.88 6.40
N ARG A 162 27.01 4.92 5.37
CA ARG A 162 27.71 3.75 4.83
C ARG A 162 28.62 3.09 5.85
N ASP A 163 29.32 3.90 6.66
CA ASP A 163 30.20 3.40 7.72
C ASP A 163 29.42 2.74 8.87
N ALA A 164 28.19 3.20 9.14
CA ALA A 164 27.39 2.76 10.28
C ALA A 164 26.41 1.63 9.98
N LEU A 165 25.96 1.50 8.72
CA LEU A 165 24.95 0.53 8.28
C LEU A 165 25.46 -0.43 7.20
N GLY A 166 26.62 -0.15 6.60
CA GLY A 166 27.10 -0.89 5.43
C GLY A 166 26.68 -0.26 4.11
N SER A 167 27.08 -0.91 3.02
CA SER A 167 26.83 -0.45 1.64
C SER A 167 25.86 -1.34 0.86
N LYS A 168 25.43 -2.47 1.45
CA LYS A 168 24.47 -3.39 0.85
C LYS A 168 23.16 -3.39 1.62
N ASN A 169 22.05 -3.63 0.92
CA ASN A 169 20.71 -3.71 1.53
C ASN A 169 20.66 -4.71 2.70
N GLY A 170 21.27 -5.88 2.55
CA GLY A 170 21.33 -6.89 3.61
C GLY A 170 22.07 -6.44 4.87
N GLU A 171 23.13 -5.63 4.73
CA GLU A 171 23.89 -5.08 5.87
C GLU A 171 23.05 -4.03 6.62
N ILE A 172 22.32 -3.20 5.87
CA ILE A 172 21.41 -2.19 6.42
C ILE A 172 20.29 -2.87 7.22
N ILE A 173 19.66 -3.90 6.64
CA ILE A 173 18.61 -4.68 7.29
C ILE A 173 19.14 -5.33 8.58
N ASP A 174 20.28 -6.03 8.51
CA ASP A 174 20.89 -6.69 9.67
C ASP A 174 21.18 -5.69 10.80
N ALA A 175 21.77 -4.54 10.47
CA ALA A 175 22.09 -3.50 11.44
C ALA A 175 20.86 -2.93 12.17
N PHE A 176 19.73 -2.80 11.49
CA PHE A 176 18.49 -2.30 12.09
C PHE A 176 17.72 -3.39 12.84
N VAL A 177 17.68 -4.61 12.33
CA VAL A 177 17.02 -5.74 12.99
C VAL A 177 17.69 -6.05 14.32
N ASN A 178 19.03 -6.15 14.35
CA ASN A 178 19.76 -6.44 15.57
C ASN A 178 19.57 -5.34 16.64
N ASP A 179 19.64 -4.06 16.25
CA ASP A 179 19.41 -2.95 17.18
C ASP A 179 17.97 -2.95 17.73
N LEU A 180 16.99 -3.17 16.85
CA LEU A 180 15.59 -3.20 17.25
C LEU A 180 15.35 -4.32 18.27
N VAL A 181 15.85 -5.53 18.03
CA VAL A 181 15.70 -6.66 18.95
C VAL A 181 16.35 -6.35 20.30
N GLU A 182 17.63 -5.97 20.31
CA GLU A 182 18.37 -5.71 21.56
C GLU A 182 17.75 -4.58 22.38
N TRP A 183 17.32 -3.50 21.71
CA TRP A 183 16.69 -2.38 22.40
C TRP A 183 15.30 -2.76 22.92
N SER A 184 14.53 -3.51 22.14
CA SER A 184 13.17 -3.89 22.50
C SER A 184 13.12 -4.84 23.70
N GLU A 185 14.02 -5.83 23.76
CA GLU A 185 14.14 -6.75 24.90
C GLU A 185 14.38 -6.01 26.23
N ARG A 186 15.22 -4.97 26.21
CA ARG A 186 15.59 -4.21 27.41
C ARG A 186 14.48 -3.28 27.89
N ASN A 187 13.69 -2.71 26.98
CA ASN A 187 12.74 -1.65 27.27
C ASN A 187 11.28 -2.10 27.37
N ARG A 188 10.96 -3.35 26.96
CA ARG A 188 9.58 -3.88 26.87
C ARG A 188 8.67 -3.01 25.97
N LEU A 189 9.27 -2.44 24.93
CA LEU A 189 8.65 -1.66 23.87
C LEU A 189 9.24 -2.17 22.55
N ILE A 190 8.57 -1.95 21.41
CA ILE A 190 9.18 -2.25 20.11
C ILE A 190 9.75 -0.94 19.57
N GLY A 191 11.04 -0.90 19.25
CA GLY A 191 11.65 0.31 18.71
C GLY A 191 13.16 0.26 18.58
N PHE A 192 13.75 1.40 18.23
CA PHE A 192 15.17 1.56 18.00
C PHE A 192 15.89 2.32 19.12
N SER A 193 17.21 2.13 19.20
CA SER A 193 18.08 3.02 19.95
C SER A 193 18.07 4.44 19.37
N ASP A 194 18.39 5.44 20.19
CA ASP A 194 18.52 6.84 19.74
C ASP A 194 19.49 6.96 18.54
N GLN A 195 20.60 6.24 18.63
CA GLN A 195 21.66 6.27 17.61
C GLN A 195 21.18 5.71 16.27
N LYS A 196 20.49 4.56 16.26
CA LYS A 196 19.99 3.97 15.00
C LYS A 196 18.77 4.71 14.47
N PHE A 197 17.91 5.24 15.35
CA PHE A 197 16.78 6.07 14.93
C PHE A 197 17.24 7.34 14.20
N ASP A 198 18.31 7.99 14.68
CA ASP A 198 18.92 9.13 13.97
C ASP A 198 19.45 8.76 12.58
N LEU A 199 19.97 7.54 12.40
CA LEU A 199 20.40 7.05 11.09
C LEU A 199 19.21 6.78 10.16
N ILE A 200 18.11 6.22 10.68
CA ILE A 200 16.86 6.05 9.92
C ILE A 200 16.38 7.39 9.39
N ARG A 201 16.32 8.42 10.24
CA ARG A 201 15.90 9.77 9.84
C ARG A 201 16.79 10.34 8.74
N LYS A 202 18.11 10.26 8.91
CA LYS A 202 19.07 10.73 7.89
C LYS A 202 18.91 9.97 6.56
N LEU A 203 18.61 8.68 6.62
CA LEU A 203 18.42 7.85 5.43
C LEU A 203 17.09 8.16 4.73
N LYS A 204 15.99 8.33 5.47
CA LYS A 204 14.70 8.81 4.94
C LYS A 204 14.86 10.18 4.29
N ASP A 205 15.53 11.11 4.96
CA ASP A 205 15.79 12.46 4.44
C ASP A 205 16.61 12.41 3.14
N PHE A 206 17.64 11.55 3.10
CA PHE A 206 18.43 11.33 1.89
C PHE A 206 17.57 10.79 0.74
N ASN A 207 16.83 9.70 0.97
CA ASN A 207 15.95 9.11 -0.05
C ASN A 207 14.97 10.17 -0.55
N TYR A 208 14.31 10.91 0.34
CA TYR A 208 13.35 11.95 -0.01
C TYR A 208 13.93 13.03 -0.92
N GLN A 209 15.11 13.58 -0.58
CA GLN A 209 15.70 14.67 -1.35
C GLN A 209 16.35 14.21 -2.66
N LYS A 210 16.92 12.99 -2.71
CA LYS A 210 17.72 12.53 -3.85
C LYS A 210 16.98 11.59 -4.79
N ILE A 211 16.05 10.81 -4.28
CA ILE A 211 15.28 9.81 -5.04
C ILE A 211 13.92 10.41 -5.39
N TYR A 212 13.07 10.68 -4.40
CA TYR A 212 11.67 11.05 -4.65
C TYR A 212 11.47 12.42 -5.29
N LYS A 213 12.34 13.39 -4.97
CA LYS A 213 12.32 14.72 -5.60
C LYS A 213 13.05 14.79 -6.94
N HIS A 214 13.53 13.67 -7.47
CA HIS A 214 14.26 13.68 -8.72
C HIS A 214 13.35 14.12 -9.88
N GLU A 215 13.84 15.02 -10.74
CA GLU A 215 13.03 15.65 -11.81
C GLU A 215 12.34 14.65 -12.75
N ARG A 216 12.99 13.50 -13.01
CA ARG A 216 12.41 12.41 -13.80
C ARG A 216 11.08 11.88 -13.24
N LEU A 217 10.87 11.94 -11.92
CA LEU A 217 9.64 11.49 -11.28
C LEU A 217 8.53 12.55 -11.35
N GLY A 218 8.87 13.84 -11.46
CA GLY A 218 7.87 14.92 -11.52
C GLY A 218 6.93 14.78 -12.70
N ASN A 219 7.47 14.60 -13.91
CA ASN A 219 6.66 14.39 -15.11
C ASN A 219 5.84 13.09 -15.01
N TYR A 220 6.40 12.04 -14.40
CA TYR A 220 5.71 10.76 -14.22
C TYR A 220 4.48 10.90 -13.32
N ILE A 221 4.58 11.64 -12.21
CA ILE A 221 3.47 11.89 -11.28
C ILE A 221 2.31 12.58 -12.01
N GLU A 222 2.58 13.59 -12.83
CA GLU A 222 1.53 14.30 -13.57
C GLU A 222 0.78 13.37 -14.56
N TYR A 223 1.51 12.48 -15.25
CA TYR A 223 0.86 11.49 -16.12
C TYR A 223 -0.01 10.51 -15.32
N VAL A 224 0.49 10.03 -14.17
CA VAL A 224 -0.26 9.14 -13.28
C VAL A 224 -1.55 9.80 -12.79
N GLU A 225 -1.47 11.04 -12.32
CA GLU A 225 -2.65 11.78 -11.83
C GLU A 225 -3.72 11.91 -12.92
N ARG A 226 -3.32 12.21 -14.16
CA ARG A 226 -4.23 12.30 -15.32
C ARG A 226 -4.85 10.95 -15.69
N ILE A 227 -4.07 9.87 -15.64
CA ILE A 227 -4.56 8.51 -15.93
C ILE A 227 -5.65 8.12 -14.94
N ILE A 228 -5.37 8.29 -13.64
CA ILE A 228 -6.28 7.92 -12.55
C ILE A 228 -7.56 8.75 -12.61
N GLU A 229 -7.44 10.07 -12.80
CA GLU A 229 -8.59 10.96 -12.95
C GLU A 229 -9.48 10.55 -14.12
N ARG A 230 -8.89 10.28 -15.27
CA ARG A 230 -9.66 9.92 -16.46
C ARG A 230 -10.38 8.58 -16.31
N LEU A 231 -9.71 7.58 -15.74
CA LEU A 231 -10.32 6.28 -15.45
C LEU A 231 -11.47 6.43 -14.45
N PHE A 232 -11.26 7.23 -13.40
CA PHE A 232 -12.25 7.48 -12.36
C PHE A 232 -13.50 8.17 -12.92
N GLU A 233 -13.35 9.30 -13.61
CA GLU A 233 -14.47 10.04 -14.21
C GLU A 233 -15.27 9.17 -15.18
N TYR A 234 -14.55 8.44 -16.04
CA TYR A 234 -15.16 7.58 -17.04
C TYR A 234 -15.99 6.47 -16.39
N LEU A 235 -15.43 5.76 -15.41
CA LEU A 235 -16.14 4.69 -14.70
C LEU A 235 -17.28 5.23 -13.83
N LEU A 236 -17.07 6.36 -13.14
CA LEU A 236 -18.06 6.97 -12.27
C LEU A 236 -19.32 7.37 -13.01
N HIS A 237 -19.19 7.87 -14.24
CA HIS A 237 -20.33 8.19 -15.10
C HIS A 237 -21.25 6.97 -15.28
N TYR A 238 -20.72 5.84 -15.76
CA TYR A 238 -21.51 4.62 -15.98
C TYR A 238 -22.00 3.99 -14.68
N VAL A 239 -21.17 3.93 -13.64
CA VAL A 239 -21.56 3.29 -12.37
C VAL A 239 -22.64 4.09 -11.63
N SER A 240 -22.62 5.42 -11.74
CA SER A 240 -23.68 6.26 -11.16
C SER A 240 -25.00 6.11 -11.91
N GLU A 241 -24.95 5.94 -13.23
CA GLU A 241 -26.14 5.76 -14.07
C GLU A 241 -26.73 4.35 -13.93
N PHE A 242 -25.90 3.31 -14.01
CA PHE A 242 -26.36 1.93 -14.08
C PHE A 242 -26.54 1.29 -12.70
N GLN A 243 -25.78 1.74 -11.69
CA GLN A 243 -25.84 1.22 -10.32
C GLN A 243 -25.75 -0.31 -10.25
N MET A 244 -26.80 -0.98 -9.78
CA MET A 244 -26.88 -2.44 -9.65
C MET A 244 -27.69 -3.09 -10.79
N ASP A 245 -28.01 -2.34 -11.85
CA ASP A 245 -28.70 -2.87 -13.04
C ASP A 245 -27.67 -3.50 -14.01
N PHE A 246 -27.40 -4.78 -13.81
CA PHE A 246 -26.41 -5.54 -14.58
C PHE A 246 -26.76 -5.71 -16.06
N ASP A 247 -28.03 -5.57 -16.43
CA ASP A 247 -28.43 -5.67 -17.83
C ASP A 247 -27.94 -4.46 -18.62
N LEU A 248 -27.93 -3.26 -18.04
CA LEU A 248 -27.35 -2.07 -18.69
C LEU A 248 -25.87 -2.26 -19.02
N TYR A 249 -25.08 -2.81 -18.07
CA TYR A 249 -23.66 -3.09 -18.30
C TYR A 249 -23.42 -4.10 -19.43
N LYS A 250 -24.31 -5.08 -19.64
CA LYS A 250 -24.13 -6.12 -20.67
C LYS A 250 -24.30 -5.57 -22.09
N HIS A 251 -25.13 -4.53 -22.26
CA HIS A 251 -25.55 -4.00 -23.56
C HIS A 251 -24.70 -2.83 -24.08
N VAL A 252 -23.83 -2.24 -23.27
CA VAL A 252 -22.93 -1.17 -23.75
C VAL A 252 -21.82 -1.72 -24.67
N PRO A 253 -21.30 -0.92 -25.61
CA PRO A 253 -20.18 -1.35 -26.46
C PRO A 253 -18.82 -1.39 -25.75
N GLU A 254 -18.65 -0.66 -24.64
CA GLU A 254 -17.35 -0.46 -24.01
C GLU A 254 -16.96 -1.62 -23.09
N LYS A 255 -15.83 -2.29 -23.40
CA LYS A 255 -15.42 -3.51 -22.69
C LYS A 255 -15.02 -3.25 -21.25
N LEU A 256 -14.45 -2.07 -20.96
CA LEU A 256 -14.17 -1.66 -19.59
C LEU A 256 -15.45 -1.59 -18.74
N VAL A 257 -16.53 -1.03 -19.28
CA VAL A 257 -17.80 -0.92 -18.55
C VAL A 257 -18.40 -2.30 -18.27
N LYS A 258 -18.29 -3.24 -19.22
CA LYS A 258 -18.65 -4.65 -18.99
C LYS A 258 -17.85 -5.27 -17.84
N ARG A 259 -16.53 -5.06 -17.83
CA ARG A 259 -15.64 -5.62 -16.79
C ARG A 259 -15.96 -5.12 -15.39
N ILE A 260 -16.26 -3.83 -15.22
CA ILE A 260 -16.68 -3.31 -13.91
C ILE A 260 -18.09 -3.82 -13.54
N GLY A 261 -19.00 -3.98 -14.51
CA GLY A 261 -20.30 -4.62 -14.30
C GLY A 261 -20.15 -6.05 -13.76
N ASP A 262 -19.34 -6.88 -14.41
CA ASP A 262 -19.04 -8.26 -13.96
C ASP A 262 -18.34 -8.30 -12.59
N TYR A 263 -17.58 -7.25 -12.25
CA TYR A 263 -16.92 -7.11 -10.96
C TYR A 263 -17.94 -6.82 -9.85
N ILE A 264 -18.89 -5.92 -10.09
CA ILE A 264 -19.98 -5.58 -9.15
C ILE A 264 -20.94 -6.77 -9.02
N GLU A 265 -21.34 -7.41 -10.12
CA GLU A 265 -22.27 -8.55 -10.15
C GLU A 265 -21.73 -9.73 -9.32
N ARG A 266 -20.41 -9.96 -9.33
CA ARG A 266 -19.78 -10.99 -8.50
C ARG A 266 -19.68 -10.60 -7.02
N ARG A 267 -19.62 -9.31 -6.70
CA ARG A 267 -19.35 -8.79 -5.34
C ARG A 267 -20.54 -8.04 -4.76
N GLN A 268 -21.76 -8.40 -5.13
CA GLN A 268 -22.98 -7.67 -4.72
C GLN A 268 -23.06 -7.49 -3.21
N SER A 269 -22.71 -8.52 -2.44
CA SER A 269 -22.72 -8.47 -0.97
C SER A 269 -21.81 -7.39 -0.38
N ALA A 270 -20.75 -6.98 -1.09
CA ALA A 270 -19.86 -5.89 -0.66
C ALA A 270 -20.51 -4.50 -0.80
N TYR A 271 -21.54 -4.37 -1.65
CA TYR A 271 -22.16 -3.10 -2.05
C TYR A 271 -23.63 -2.98 -1.65
N THR A 272 -24.22 -4.02 -1.06
CA THR A 272 -25.62 -4.01 -0.58
C THR A 272 -25.76 -3.82 0.93
N LEU A 273 -24.66 -3.83 1.68
CA LEU A 273 -24.67 -3.65 3.15
C LEU A 273 -24.96 -2.20 3.56
N GLU A 274 -24.65 -1.25 2.68
CA GLU A 274 -24.85 0.19 2.84
C GLU A 274 -25.56 0.73 1.58
N PRO A 275 -26.12 1.95 1.62
CA PRO A 275 -26.62 2.59 0.41
C PRO A 275 -25.57 2.58 -0.69
N PHE A 276 -25.99 2.21 -1.90
CA PHE A 276 -25.08 2.09 -3.03
C PHE A 276 -24.31 3.41 -3.26
N ASN A 277 -22.98 3.32 -3.25
CA ASN A 277 -22.10 4.45 -3.44
C ASN A 277 -21.20 4.18 -4.66
N ALA A 278 -21.55 4.79 -5.79
CA ALA A 278 -20.82 4.63 -7.05
C ALA A 278 -19.34 5.02 -6.91
N THR A 279 -19.03 6.10 -6.19
CA THR A 279 -17.67 6.54 -5.91
C THR A 279 -16.87 5.45 -5.21
N ARG A 280 -17.43 4.81 -4.18
CA ARG A 280 -16.75 3.69 -3.48
C ARG A 280 -16.50 2.50 -4.40
N VAL A 281 -17.46 2.12 -5.23
CA VAL A 281 -17.30 1.02 -6.20
C VAL A 281 -16.16 1.31 -7.17
N VAL A 282 -16.10 2.52 -7.72
CA VAL A 282 -15.05 2.94 -8.65
C VAL A 282 -13.68 2.98 -7.97
N VAL A 283 -13.61 3.49 -6.74
CA VAL A 283 -12.39 3.47 -5.93
C VAL A 283 -11.90 2.04 -5.71
N ASP A 284 -12.77 1.13 -5.29
CA ASP A 284 -12.42 -0.27 -5.05
C ASP A 284 -11.90 -0.96 -6.32
N TYR A 285 -12.53 -0.67 -7.47
CA TYR A 285 -12.15 -1.23 -8.76
C TYR A 285 -10.82 -0.67 -9.27
N ILE A 286 -10.58 0.65 -9.17
CA ILE A 286 -9.32 1.27 -9.61
C ILE A 286 -8.17 0.87 -8.68
N ALA A 287 -8.38 0.86 -7.36
CA ALA A 287 -7.36 0.45 -6.41
C ALA A 287 -6.91 -1.01 -6.62
N GLY A 288 -7.82 -1.88 -7.09
CA GLY A 288 -7.52 -3.26 -7.44
C GLY A 288 -6.82 -3.46 -8.81
N MET A 289 -6.53 -2.39 -9.55
CA MET A 289 -5.81 -2.50 -10.82
C MET A 289 -4.30 -2.63 -10.60
N THR A 290 -3.64 -3.43 -11.43
CA THR A 290 -2.18 -3.34 -11.60
C THR A 290 -1.82 -2.16 -12.51
N ASP A 291 -0.59 -1.65 -12.40
CA ASP A 291 -0.09 -0.54 -13.23
C ASP A 291 -0.29 -0.81 -14.73
N ASP A 292 0.12 -1.99 -15.21
CA ASP A 292 -0.06 -2.41 -16.61
C ASP A 292 -1.53 -2.46 -17.04
N TYR A 293 -2.42 -2.91 -16.14
CA TYR A 293 -3.84 -2.99 -16.43
C TYR A 293 -4.48 -1.60 -16.48
N ALA A 294 -4.10 -0.71 -15.56
CA ALA A 294 -4.53 0.68 -15.56
C ALA A 294 -4.10 1.40 -16.84
N LEU A 295 -2.84 1.23 -17.27
CA LEU A 295 -2.32 1.79 -18.53
C LEU A 295 -3.10 1.30 -19.75
N LYS A 296 -3.26 -0.02 -19.91
CA LYS A 296 -4.03 -0.60 -21.04
C LYS A 296 -5.48 -0.13 -21.06
N THR A 297 -6.08 0.00 -19.88
CA THR A 297 -7.46 0.46 -19.74
C THR A 297 -7.59 1.94 -20.09
N PHE A 298 -6.61 2.76 -19.71
CA PHE A 298 -6.54 4.16 -20.08
C PHE A 298 -6.39 4.35 -21.59
N GLU A 299 -5.54 3.54 -22.23
CA GLU A 299 -5.41 3.50 -23.69
C GLU A 299 -6.74 3.15 -24.37
N GLU A 300 -7.47 2.15 -23.84
CA GLU A 300 -8.74 1.70 -24.40
C GLU A 300 -9.82 2.79 -24.43
N ILE A 301 -9.89 3.64 -23.40
CA ILE A 301 -10.91 4.69 -23.29
C ILE A 301 -10.50 6.03 -23.91
N THR A 302 -9.22 6.19 -24.23
CA THR A 302 -8.65 7.48 -24.69
C THR A 302 -8.28 7.44 -26.17
N LEU A 303 -7.75 6.32 -26.66
CA LEU A 303 -7.28 6.21 -28.03
C LEU A 303 -8.40 5.75 -28.95
N PRO A 304 -8.64 6.43 -30.09
CA PRO A 304 -9.63 6.00 -31.06
C PRO A 304 -9.21 4.66 -31.66
N LYS A 305 -10.14 3.72 -31.76
CA LYS A 305 -9.90 2.48 -32.50
C LYS A 305 -9.77 2.80 -33.99
N PRO A 306 -8.78 2.24 -34.71
CA PRO A 306 -8.72 2.35 -36.16
C PRO A 306 -10.04 1.90 -36.78
N ILE A 307 -10.54 2.66 -37.75
CA ILE A 307 -11.73 2.27 -38.51
C ILE A 307 -11.36 1.06 -39.37
N GLU A 308 -11.90 -0.12 -39.04
CA GLU A 308 -11.77 -1.30 -39.89
C GLU A 308 -12.69 -1.14 -41.11
N PHE A 309 -12.08 -0.85 -42.27
CA PHE A 309 -12.81 -0.87 -43.53
C PHE A 309 -13.01 -2.32 -43.96
N VAL A 310 -14.24 -2.81 -43.86
CA VAL A 310 -14.64 -4.09 -44.46
C VAL A 310 -14.54 -3.93 -45.98
N ARG A 311 -13.57 -4.61 -46.60
CA ARG A 311 -13.46 -4.73 -48.06
C ARG A 311 -14.19 -5.96 -48.56
#